data_AF-A0A7V5BQQ0-F1
#
_entry.id   AF-A0A7V5BQQ0-F1
#
_cell.length_a   1.000
_cell.length_b   1.000
_cell.length_c   1.000
_cell.angle_alpha   90.00
_cell.angle_beta   90.00
_cell.angle_gamma   90.00
#
_symmetry.space_group_name_H-M   'P 1'
#
loop_
_entity.id
_entity.type
_entity.pdbx_description
1 polymer ?
#
loop_
_entity_poly.entity_id
_entity_poly.type
_entity_poly.pdbx_seq_one_letter_code
_entity_poly.pdbx_strand_id
1 'polypeptide(L)'
;MKQWMRLLLLFAPVALAAELLHWSPMFIFATSALAIIPLAALLGDATEALAAKTGPRIGGLLNATLGNAAELIIVIIAVRAGQLSLVSASIIGSILGNIL
;
A
#
# COMPACT_ATOMS: atom_id res chain seq x y z
N MET A 1 -11.23 -6.96 7.23
CA MET A 1 -9.91 -7.67 7.23
C MET A 1 -9.95 -9.06 7.88
N LYS A 2 -9.40 -10.10 7.23
CA LYS A 2 -9.29 -11.48 7.75
C LYS A 2 -8.20 -11.59 8.85
N GLN A 3 -8.32 -12.56 9.78
CA GLN A 3 -7.40 -12.71 10.92
C GLN A 3 -5.92 -12.92 10.52
N TRP A 4 -5.65 -13.70 9.47
CA TRP A 4 -4.27 -13.93 9.00
C TRP A 4 -3.59 -12.66 8.47
N MET A 5 -4.34 -11.73 7.86
CA MET A 5 -3.78 -10.46 7.39
C MET A 5 -3.33 -9.59 8.57
N ARG A 6 -4.03 -9.65 9.71
CA ARG A 6 -3.64 -8.89 10.91
C ARG A 6 -2.28 -9.32 11.45
N LEU A 7 -1.92 -10.59 11.31
CA LEU A 7 -0.59 -11.09 11.71
C LEU A 7 0.52 -10.39 10.93
N LEU A 8 0.26 -10.01 9.67
CA LEU A 8 1.25 -9.31 8.85
C LEU A 8 1.56 -7.90 9.37
N LEU A 9 0.72 -7.30 10.22
CA LEU A 9 1.01 -6.00 10.85
C LEU A 9 2.25 -6.06 11.75
N LEU A 10 2.62 -7.23 12.25
CA LEU A 10 3.86 -7.43 13.01
C LEU A 10 5.10 -7.13 12.16
N PHE A 11 5.01 -7.25 10.84
CA PHE A 11 6.12 -6.90 9.96
C PHE A 11 6.37 -5.39 9.87
N ALA A 12 5.41 -4.53 10.22
CA ALA A 12 5.63 -3.07 10.19
C ALA A 12 6.70 -2.60 11.19
N PRO A 13 6.60 -2.91 12.51
CA PRO A 13 7.68 -2.57 13.44
C PRO A 13 8.97 -3.35 13.15
N VAL A 14 8.89 -4.58 12.61
CA VAL A 14 10.08 -5.35 12.22
C VAL A 14 10.81 -4.70 11.05
N ALA A 15 10.10 -4.22 10.03
CA ALA A 15 10.70 -3.53 8.89
C ALA A 15 11.40 -2.24 9.32
N LEU A 16 10.75 -1.46 10.20
CA LEU A 16 11.35 -0.25 10.79
C LEU A 16 12.61 -0.58 11.60
N ALA A 17 12.55 -1.60 12.46
CA ALA A 17 13.72 -2.04 13.23
C ALA A 17 14.84 -2.55 12.31
N ALA A 18 14.53 -3.31 11.27
CA ALA A 18 15.49 -3.82 10.30
C ALA A 18 16.20 -2.69 9.54
N GLU A 19 15.48 -1.64 9.15
CA GLU A 19 16.07 -0.44 8.52
C GLU A 19 16.98 0.31 9.50
N LEU A 20 16.51 0.56 10.73
CA LEU A 20 17.27 1.31 11.75
C LEU A 20 18.53 0.56 12.21
N LEU A 21 18.51 -0.77 12.19
CA LEU A 21 19.64 -1.62 12.53
C LEU A 21 20.50 -1.99 11.31
N HIS A 22 20.19 -1.44 10.13
CA HIS A 22 20.91 -1.67 8.87
C HIS A 22 21.06 -3.15 8.51
N TRP A 23 19.96 -3.91 8.62
CA TRP A 23 19.92 -5.30 8.18
C TRP A 23 20.01 -5.42 6.65
N SER A 24 20.04 -6.65 6.12
CA SER A 24 20.23 -6.85 4.68
C SER A 24 19.08 -6.22 3.87
N PRO A 25 19.36 -5.60 2.69
CA PRO A 25 18.33 -4.96 1.87
C PRO A 25 17.19 -5.90 1.48
N MET A 26 17.50 -7.18 1.22
CA MET A 26 16.49 -8.19 0.89
C MET A 26 15.53 -8.43 2.07
N PHE A 27 16.04 -8.42 3.30
CA PHE A 27 15.21 -8.62 4.49
C PHE A 27 14.30 -7.41 4.73
N ILE A 28 14.85 -6.20 4.60
CA ILE A 28 14.08 -4.95 4.73
C ILE A 28 12.98 -4.91 3.67
N PHE A 29 13.31 -5.25 2.41
CA PHE A 29 12.34 -5.32 1.33
C PHE A 29 11.21 -6.33 1.62
N ALA A 30 11.55 -7.56 2.00
CA ALA A 30 10.58 -8.61 2.25
C ALA A 30 9.64 -8.25 3.42
N THR A 31 10.19 -7.75 4.52
CA THR A 31 9.38 -7.36 5.68
C THR A 31 8.53 -6.12 5.41
N SER A 32 9.04 -5.15 4.66
CA SER A 32 8.26 -3.98 4.23
C SER A 32 7.11 -4.37 3.30
N ALA A 33 7.35 -5.25 2.32
CA ALA A 33 6.32 -5.74 1.41
C ALA A 33 5.18 -6.46 2.16
N LEU A 34 5.53 -7.33 3.12
CA LEU A 34 4.56 -8.02 3.96
C LEU A 34 3.76 -7.05 4.85
N ALA A 35 4.41 -6.03 5.40
CA ALA A 35 3.76 -5.00 6.21
C ALA A 35 2.75 -4.16 5.43
N ILE A 36 3.04 -3.85 4.16
CA ILE A 36 2.17 -3.02 3.31
C ILE A 36 0.82 -3.69 3.06
N ILE A 37 0.75 -5.02 2.92
CA ILE A 37 -0.47 -5.76 2.61
C ILE A 37 -1.64 -5.41 3.56
N PRO A 38 -1.53 -5.59 4.90
CA PRO A 38 -2.61 -5.22 5.81
C PRO A 38 -2.78 -3.70 5.99
N LEU A 39 -1.71 -2.91 5.83
CA LEU A 39 -1.79 -1.45 5.92
C LEU A 39 -2.62 -0.86 4.78
N ALA A 40 -2.46 -1.36 3.56
CA ALA A 40 -3.27 -0.99 2.41
C ALA A 40 -4.74 -1.35 2.63
N ALA A 41 -5.02 -2.54 3.17
CA ALA A 41 -6.38 -2.95 3.51
C ALA A 41 -7.02 -2.05 4.58
N LEU A 42 -6.26 -1.68 5.63
CA LEU A 42 -6.74 -0.73 6.65
C LEU A 42 -7.04 0.65 6.07
N LEU A 43 -6.20 1.13 5.16
CA LEU A 43 -6.40 2.43 4.52
C LEU A 43 -7.64 2.42 3.62
N GLY A 44 -7.89 1.31 2.91
CA GLY A 44 -9.12 1.10 2.14
C GLY A 44 -10.36 1.09 3.04
N ASP A 45 -10.37 0.25 4.08
CA ASP A 45 -11.47 0.17 5.07
C ASP A 45 -11.75 1.56 5.69
N ALA A 46 -10.70 2.31 6.04
CA ALA A 46 -10.82 3.67 6.59
C ALA A 46 -11.37 4.68 5.58
N THR A 47 -10.94 4.59 4.32
CA THR A 47 -11.42 5.45 3.24
C THR A 47 -12.90 5.22 2.97
N GLU A 48 -13.34 3.96 2.92
CA GLU A 48 -14.75 3.61 2.72
C GLU A 48 -15.62 4.13 3.88
N ALA A 49 -15.15 3.94 5.12
CA ALA A 49 -15.85 4.44 6.30
C ALA A 49 -15.98 5.98 6.31
N LEU A 50 -14.96 6.69 5.82
CA LEU A 50 -14.99 8.14 5.68
C LEU A 50 -15.91 8.58 4.53
N ALA A 51 -15.79 7.93 3.36
CA ALA A 51 -16.57 8.21 2.17
C ALA A 51 -18.09 8.09 2.45
N ALA A 52 -18.49 7.08 3.23
CA ALA A 52 -19.86 6.86 3.66
C ALA A 52 -20.44 8.02 4.50
N LYS A 53 -19.59 8.83 5.15
CA LYS A 53 -20.01 9.96 5.99
C LYS A 53 -19.91 11.33 5.29
N THR A 54 -19.26 11.41 4.14
CA THR A 54 -19.00 12.68 3.42
C THR A 54 -19.96 12.97 2.27
N GLY A 55 -20.92 12.08 2.00
CA GLY A 55 -21.89 12.20 0.92
C GLY A 55 -21.32 11.83 -0.47
N PRO A 56 -22.18 11.67 -1.50
CA PRO A 56 -21.81 10.96 -2.72
C PRO A 56 -20.66 11.58 -3.53
N ARG A 57 -20.62 12.92 -3.65
CA ARG A 57 -19.58 13.60 -4.46
C ARG A 57 -18.21 13.51 -3.81
N ILE A 58 -18.10 13.88 -2.54
CA ILE A 58 -16.83 13.86 -1.80
C ILE A 58 -16.41 12.41 -1.53
N GLY A 59 -17.35 11.54 -1.17
CA GLY A 59 -17.08 10.11 -0.97
C GLY A 59 -16.55 9.43 -2.23
N GLY A 60 -17.12 9.74 -3.41
CA GLY A 60 -16.60 9.26 -4.68
C GLY A 60 -15.16 9.73 -4.95
N LEU A 61 -14.86 11.01 -4.68
CA LEU A 61 -13.50 11.55 -4.82
C LEU A 61 -12.52 10.88 -3.85
N LEU A 62 -12.92 10.69 -2.59
CA LEU A 62 -12.10 10.03 -1.58
C LEU A 62 -11.79 8.59 -1.95
N ASN A 63 -12.77 7.84 -2.44
CA ASN A 63 -12.55 6.45 -2.83
C ASN A 63 -11.65 6.35 -4.07
N ALA A 64 -11.87 7.20 -5.08
CA ALA A 64 -11.02 7.24 -6.27
C ALA A 64 -9.55 7.61 -5.98
N THR A 65 -9.29 8.36 -4.91
CA THR A 65 -7.94 8.80 -4.53
C THR A 65 -7.34 7.93 -3.42
N LEU A 66 -7.94 7.96 -2.23
CA LEU A 66 -7.43 7.27 -1.05
C LEU A 66 -7.68 5.76 -1.07
N GLY A 67 -8.68 5.28 -1.82
CA GLY A 67 -8.90 3.84 -2.02
C GLY A 67 -7.71 3.15 -2.69
N ASN A 68 -6.95 3.89 -3.50
CA ASN A 68 -5.73 3.45 -4.17
C ASN A 68 -4.47 4.14 -3.61
N ALA A 69 -4.54 4.76 -2.42
CA ALA A 69 -3.42 5.57 -1.91
C ALA A 69 -2.14 4.77 -1.71
N ALA A 70 -2.22 3.49 -1.30
CA ALA A 70 -1.04 2.64 -1.15
C ALA A 70 -0.25 2.53 -2.47
N GLU A 71 -0.94 2.27 -3.58
CA GLU A 71 -0.33 2.20 -4.92
C GLU A 71 0.24 3.55 -5.34
N LEU A 72 -0.52 4.64 -5.16
CA LEU A 72 -0.08 5.98 -5.50
C LEU A 72 1.17 6.41 -4.73
N ILE A 73 1.24 6.11 -3.42
CA ILE A 73 2.42 6.41 -2.59
C ILE A 73 3.66 5.69 -3.13
N ILE A 74 3.55 4.38 -3.43
CA ILE A 74 4.65 3.58 -3.96
C ILE A 74 5.10 4.13 -5.33
N VAL A 75 4.15 4.42 -6.21
CA VAL A 75 4.42 5.01 -7.54
C VAL A 75 5.16 6.33 -7.40
N ILE A 76 4.68 7.25 -6.55
CA ILE A 76 5.31 8.56 -6.35
C ILE A 76 6.74 8.41 -5.83
N ILE A 77 6.96 7.56 -4.83
CA ILE A 77 8.30 7.31 -4.27
C ILE A 77 9.23 6.72 -5.35
N ALA A 78 8.75 5.74 -6.11
CA ALA A 78 9.53 5.10 -7.17
C ALA A 78 9.88 6.08 -8.31
N VAL A 79 8.93 6.93 -8.74
CA VAL A 79 9.19 8.00 -9.72
C VAL A 79 10.27 8.94 -9.21
N ARG A 80 10.19 9.38 -7.94
CA ARG A 80 11.20 10.26 -7.34
C ARG A 80 12.58 9.59 -7.23
N ALA A 81 12.62 8.27 -7.11
CA ALA A 81 13.84 7.47 -7.14
C ALA A 81 14.35 7.15 -8.57
N GLY A 82 13.69 7.66 -9.62
CA GLY A 82 14.05 7.39 -11.02
C GLY A 82 13.67 5.99 -11.52
N GLN A 83 12.88 5.23 -10.76
CA GLN A 83 12.51 3.84 -11.04
C GLN A 83 11.31 3.74 -11.99
N LEU A 84 11.41 4.35 -13.18
CA LEU A 84 10.28 4.43 -14.12
C LEU A 84 9.86 3.04 -14.65
N SER A 85 10.81 2.12 -14.86
CA SER A 85 10.49 0.75 -15.27
C SER A 85 9.68 -0.01 -14.21
N LEU A 86 9.99 0.19 -12.92
CA LEU A 86 9.24 -0.39 -11.81
C LEU A 86 7.81 0.17 -11.78
N VAL A 87 7.65 1.48 -11.96
CA VAL A 87 6.34 2.14 -12.00
C VAL A 87 5.48 1.58 -13.12
N SER A 88 6.01 1.49 -14.35
CA SER A 88 5.29 0.93 -15.49
C SER A 88 4.88 -0.53 -15.25
N ALA A 89 5.81 -1.35 -14.74
CA ALA A 89 5.52 -2.74 -14.41
C ALA A 89 4.43 -2.87 -13.32
N SER A 90 4.47 -2.01 -12.30
CA SER A 90 3.48 -1.99 -11.23
C SER A 90 2.09 -1.60 -11.73
N ILE A 91 1.98 -0.60 -12.61
CA ILE A 91 0.70 -0.17 -13.18
C ILE A 91 0.09 -1.28 -14.05
N ILE A 92 0.91 -1.89 -14.92
CA ILE A 92 0.46 -3.04 -15.74
C ILE A 92 -0.02 -4.18 -14.83
N GLY A 93 0.76 -4.49 -13.77
CA GLY A 93 0.38 -5.51 -12.79
C GLY A 93 -0.96 -5.22 -12.10
N SER A 94 -1.20 -3.98 -11.68
CA SER A 94 -2.47 -3.56 -11.06
C SER A 94 -3.66 -3.68 -12.02
N ILE A 95 -3.48 -3.29 -13.29
CA ILE A 95 -4.51 -3.46 -14.32
C ILE A 95 -4.82 -4.94 -14.52
N LEU A 96 -3.80 -5.79 -14.66
CA LEU A 96 -3.99 -7.23 -14.82
C LEU A 96 -4.67 -7.86 -13.60
N GLY A 97 -4.26 -7.48 -12.39
CA GLY A 97 -4.82 -8.02 -11.14
C GLY A 97 -6.26 -7.61 -10.87
N ASN A 98 -6.76 -6.53 -11.48
CA ASN A 98 -8.14 -6.08 -11.34
C ASN A 98 -9.09 -6.61 -12.43
N ILE A 99 -8.56 -7.03 -13.59
CA ILE A 99 -9.36 -7.53 -14.72
C ILE A 99 -9.47 -9.07 -14.72
N LEU A 100 -8.53 -9.78 -14.09
CA LEU A 100 -8.49 -11.24 -13.96
C LEU A 100 -9.04 -11.71 -12.61
#